data_AF-A0A6I9PJ10-F1
#
_entry.id   AF-A0A6I9PJ10-F1
#
_cell.length_a   1.000
_cell.length_b   1.000
_cell.length_c   1.000
_cell.angle_alpha   90.00
_cell.angle_beta   90.00
_cell.angle_gamma   90.00
#
_symmetry.space_group_name_H-M   'P 1'
#
loop_
_entity.id
_entity.type
_entity.pdbx_description
1 polymer ?
#
loop_
_entity_poly.entity_id
_entity_poly.type
_entity_poly.pdbx_seq_one_letter_code
_entity_poly.pdbx_strand_id
1 'polypeptide(L)'
;MVKPGFKGKSSINTSTSSSNPDRVKGAGGNNMRDRATIKRLNMYRQKKRCNDRGQVIRPLSYQSTVAPGTVARVEPNIKWF
;
A
#
# COMPACT_ATOMS: atom_id res chain seq x y z
N MET A 1 -7.63 7.34 -27.03
CA MET A 1 -7.73 7.30 -25.54
C MET A 1 -6.96 6.09 -25.04
N VAL A 2 -5.70 6.26 -24.62
CA VAL A 2 -4.85 5.15 -24.15
C VAL A 2 -5.34 4.75 -22.75
N LYS A 3 -5.77 3.49 -22.59
CA LYS A 3 -6.16 2.95 -21.28
C LYS A 3 -4.96 3.05 -20.33
N PRO A 4 -5.14 3.49 -19.06
CA PRO A 4 -4.03 3.46 -18.11
C PRO A 4 -3.55 2.01 -17.95
N GLY A 5 -2.26 1.77 -18.19
CA GLY A 5 -1.66 0.43 -18.08
C GLY A 5 -1.71 -0.13 -16.64
N PHE A 6 -1.89 0.73 -15.64
CA PHE A 6 -2.04 0.34 -14.24
C PHE A 6 -3.52 0.02 -13.93
N LYS A 7 -3.81 -1.27 -13.70
CA LYS A 7 -5.16 -1.79 -13.40
C LYS A 7 -5.46 -1.86 -11.89
N GLY A 8 -4.59 -1.32 -11.04
CA GLY A 8 -4.75 -1.29 -9.59
C GLY A 8 -3.77 -2.19 -8.83
N LYS A 9 -4.14 -2.54 -7.59
CA LYS A 9 -3.24 -3.16 -6.58
C LYS A 9 -2.62 -4.51 -6.98
N SER A 10 -3.17 -5.19 -7.98
CA SER A 10 -2.71 -6.49 -8.48
C SER A 10 -1.86 -6.39 -9.76
N SER A 11 -1.49 -5.18 -10.20
CA SER A 11 -0.71 -4.96 -11.42
C SER A 11 0.57 -4.16 -11.15
N ILE A 12 1.64 -4.46 -11.91
CA ILE A 12 2.90 -3.72 -11.87
C ILE A 12 2.67 -2.33 -12.45
N ASN A 13 3.10 -1.29 -11.73
CA ASN A 13 3.09 0.08 -12.25
C ASN A 13 4.32 0.32 -13.14
N THR A 14 4.10 0.49 -14.44
CA THR A 14 5.17 0.70 -15.44
C THR A 14 5.67 2.14 -15.54
N SER A 15 5.16 3.07 -14.71
CA SER A 15 5.60 4.47 -14.75
C SER A 15 7.05 4.65 -14.29
N THR A 16 7.74 5.64 -14.87
CA THR A 16 9.13 5.98 -14.55
C THR A 16 9.27 6.96 -13.37
N SER A 17 8.19 7.24 -12.64
CA SER A 17 8.19 8.21 -11.53
C SER A 17 9.19 7.82 -10.44
N SER A 18 9.90 8.82 -9.89
CA SER A 18 10.86 8.63 -8.80
C SER A 18 10.25 8.09 -7.50
N SER A 19 8.91 8.18 -7.35
CA SER A 19 8.16 7.63 -6.21
C SER A 19 7.55 6.25 -6.48
N ASN A 20 7.75 5.68 -7.68
CA ASN A 20 7.25 4.36 -8.02
C ASN A 20 8.23 3.27 -7.54
N PRO A 21 7.82 2.36 -6.62
CA PRO A 21 8.66 1.26 -6.16
C PRO A 21 8.85 0.16 -7.22
N ASP A 22 8.04 0.12 -8.27
CA ASP A 22 8.11 -0.93 -9.30
C ASP A 22 8.81 -0.47 -10.60
N ARG A 23 9.39 0.74 -10.59
CA ARG A 23 10.19 1.24 -11.71
C ARG A 23 11.44 0.37 -11.94
N VAL A 24 11.89 0.29 -13.19
CA VAL A 24 13.12 -0.39 -13.55
C VAL A 24 14.34 0.32 -12.93
N LYS A 25 15.24 -0.44 -12.30
CA LYS A 25 16.49 0.10 -11.73
C LYS A 25 17.38 0.62 -12.87
N GLY A 26 17.90 1.83 -12.73
CA GLY A 26 18.81 2.44 -13.73
C GLY A 26 18.14 3.36 -14.77
N ALA A 27 16.81 3.44 -14.85
CA ALA A 27 16.08 4.27 -15.83
C ALA A 27 16.13 5.80 -15.56
N GLY A 28 17.23 6.32 -14.99
CA GLY A 28 17.43 7.72 -14.62
C GLY A 28 18.75 7.99 -13.88
N GLY A 29 19.77 7.16 -14.09
CA GLY A 29 21.13 7.35 -13.57
C GLY A 29 21.42 6.77 -12.17
N ASN A 30 22.65 6.97 -11.69
CA ASN A 30 23.18 6.42 -10.43
C ASN A 30 22.56 7.04 -9.16
N ASN A 31 21.84 8.16 -9.26
CA ASN A 31 21.29 8.89 -8.11
C ASN A 31 19.87 8.44 -7.71
N MET A 32 19.33 7.41 -8.34
CA MET A 32 17.94 7.03 -8.09
C MET A 32 17.79 6.18 -6.82
N ARG A 33 16.74 6.48 -6.04
CA ARG A 33 16.43 5.79 -4.77
C ARG A 33 16.03 4.33 -4.98
N ASP A 34 16.59 3.41 -4.21
CA ASP A 34 16.19 2.00 -4.25
C ASP A 34 14.72 1.77 -3.88
N ARG A 35 14.17 0.63 -4.33
CA ARG A 35 12.78 0.21 -4.07
C ARG A 35 12.41 0.26 -2.59
N ALA A 36 13.30 -0.24 -1.72
CA ALA A 36 13.07 -0.25 -0.27
C ALA A 36 12.96 1.19 0.29
N THR A 37 13.87 2.07 -0.14
CA THR A 37 13.86 3.49 0.23
C THR A 37 12.57 4.19 -0.23
N ILE A 38 12.13 3.93 -1.46
CA ILE A 38 10.88 4.48 -1.98
C ILE A 38 9.68 4.00 -1.13
N LYS A 39 9.59 2.70 -0.82
CA LYS A 39 8.52 2.16 0.03
C LYS A 39 8.51 2.81 1.42
N ARG A 40 9.68 2.98 2.05
CA ARG A 40 9.82 3.65 3.36
C ARG A 40 9.37 5.12 3.30
N LEU A 41 9.77 5.86 2.27
CA LEU A 41 9.37 7.26 2.12
C LEU A 41 7.87 7.40 1.83
N ASN A 42 7.31 6.50 1.02
CA ASN A 42 5.88 6.47 0.75
C ASN A 42 5.07 6.13 2.01
N MET A 43 5.61 5.31 2.91
CA MET A 43 5.00 5.03 4.22
C MET A 43 4.81 6.32 5.02
N TYR A 44 5.85 7.16 5.18
CA TYR A 44 5.72 8.43 5.91
C TYR A 44 4.81 9.45 5.23
N ARG A 45 4.67 9.39 3.91
CA ARG A 45 3.80 10.28 3.13
C ARG A 45 2.36 9.81 3.09
N GLN A 46 2.07 8.61 3.57
CA GLN A 46 0.73 8.03 3.52
C GLN A 46 -0.24 8.85 4.38
N LYS A 47 -1.41 9.14 3.82
CA LYS A 47 -2.50 9.84 4.52
C LYS A 47 -3.82 9.11 4.26
N LYS A 48 -4.77 9.24 5.18
CA LYS A 48 -6.15 8.80 4.94
C LYS A 48 -6.69 9.53 3.71
N ARG A 49 -7.42 8.80 2.85
CA ARG A 49 -8.06 9.41 1.68
C ARG A 49 -9.53 9.65 1.98
N CYS A 50 -9.96 10.90 1.88
CA CYS A 50 -11.36 11.30 2.03
C CYS A 50 -11.98 11.69 0.68
N ASN A 51 -13.31 11.65 0.59
CA ASN A 51 -14.06 12.30 -0.49
C ASN A 51 -14.26 13.80 -0.17
N ASP A 52 -14.87 14.54 -1.10
CA ASP A 52 -15.12 15.98 -0.95
C ASP A 52 -16.12 16.29 0.18
N ARG A 53 -16.90 15.29 0.62
CA ARG A 53 -17.80 15.37 1.78
C ARG A 53 -17.11 15.01 3.11
N GLY A 54 -15.80 14.76 3.10
CA GLY A 54 -15.01 14.41 4.29
C GLY A 54 -15.06 12.93 4.71
N GLN A 55 -15.83 12.09 4.03
CA GLN A 55 -15.94 10.66 4.35
C GLN A 55 -14.67 9.91 3.93
N VAL A 56 -14.18 9.01 4.78
CA VAL A 56 -12.96 8.22 4.52
C VAL A 56 -13.22 7.14 3.47
N ILE A 57 -12.60 7.25 2.30
CA ILE A 57 -12.64 6.24 1.22
C ILE A 57 -11.59 5.15 1.44
N ARG A 58 -10.39 5.54 1.89
CA ARG A 58 -9.32 4.57 2.23
C ARG A 58 -8.73 4.90 3.59
N PRO A 59 -8.80 3.97 4.55
CA PRO A 59 -8.15 4.12 5.84
C PRO A 59 -6.62 4.06 5.67
N LEU A 60 -5.91 4.49 6.71
CA LEU A 60 -4.48 4.32 6.79
C LEU A 60 -4.13 2.84 6.99
N SER A 61 -2.88 2.48 6.68
CA SER A 61 -2.35 1.17 7.05
C SER A 61 -2.52 0.92 8.55
N TYR A 62 -2.91 -0.30 8.93
CA TYR A 62 -3.17 -0.71 10.32
C TYR A 62 -4.38 -0.03 11.01
N GLN A 63 -5.19 0.73 10.27
CA GLN A 63 -6.45 1.29 10.76
C GLN A 63 -7.66 0.59 10.10
N SER A 64 -7.60 -0.74 10.00
CA SER A 64 -8.74 -1.53 9.52
C SER A 64 -9.82 -1.61 10.61
N THR A 65 -11.08 -1.55 10.19
CA THR A 65 -12.23 -1.77 11.07
C THR A 65 -12.71 -3.20 10.94
N VAL A 66 -13.13 -3.80 12.05
CA VAL A 66 -13.77 -5.13 12.07
C VAL A 66 -15.28 -4.99 12.02
N ALA A 67 -15.97 -6.04 11.55
CA ALA A 67 -17.43 -6.08 11.61
C ALA A 67 -17.88 -6.18 13.08
N PRO A 68 -19.01 -5.54 13.47
CA PRO A 68 -19.61 -5.75 14.77
C PRO A 68 -19.85 -7.24 15.02
N GLY A 69 -19.50 -7.73 16.21
CA GLY A 69 -19.60 -9.16 16.55
C GLY A 69 -18.40 -10.02 16.12
N THR A 70 -17.33 -9.43 15.57
CA THR A 70 -16.07 -10.15 15.36
C THR A 70 -15.49 -10.56 16.72
N VAL A 71 -15.30 -11.86 16.95
CA VAL A 71 -14.74 -12.42 18.20
C VAL A 71 -13.38 -13.02 17.92
N ALA A 72 -12.39 -12.73 18.77
CA ALA A 72 -11.10 -13.41 18.77
C ALA A 72 -11.13 -14.56 19.80
N ARG A 73 -11.18 -15.81 19.33
CA ARG A 73 -11.13 -17.01 20.18
C ARG A 73 -9.81 -17.73 19.99
N VAL A 74 -9.33 -18.38 21.05
CA VAL A 74 -8.17 -19.28 20.99
C VAL A 74 -8.69 -20.70 20.83
N GLU A 75 -8.15 -21.42 19.85
CA GLU A 75 -8.48 -22.82 19.66
C GLU A 75 -7.83 -23.68 20.77
N PRO A 76 -8.58 -24.62 21.37
CA PRO A 76 -8.00 -25.60 22.28
C PRO A 76 -6.93 -26.44 21.57
N ASN A 77 -5.74 -26.57 22.16
CA ASN A 77 -4.64 -27.36 21.61
C ASN A 77 -3.81 -27.97 22.74
N ILE A 78 -3.38 -29.22 22.57
CA ILE A 78 -2.55 -29.93 23.55
C ILE A 78 -1.20 -29.23 23.74
N LYS A 79 -0.64 -28.57 22.71
CA LYS A 79 0.63 -27.83 22.78
C LYS A 79 0.64 -26.64 23.75
N TRP A 80 -0.53 -26.22 24.24
CA TRP A 80 -0.64 -25.16 25.25
C TRP A 80 -0.34 -25.65 26.67
N PHE A 81 -0.36 -26.96 26.88
CA PHE A 81 0.00 -27.64 28.12
C PHE A 81 1.32 -28.40 27.94
#